data_AF-A0A167DYV3-F1
#
_entry.id   AF-A0A167DYV3-F1
#
_cell.length_a   1.000
_cell.length_b   1.000
_cell.length_c   1.000
_cell.angle_alpha   90.00
_cell.angle_beta   90.00
_cell.angle_gamma   90.00
#
_symmetry.space_group_name_H-M   'P 1'
#
loop_
_entity.id
_entity.type
_entity.pdbx_description
1 polymer ?
#
loop_
_entity_poly.entity_id
_entity_poly.type
_entity_poly.pdbx_seq_one_letter_code
_entity_poly.pdbx_strand_id
1 'polypeptide(L)'
;MNIKVFTIVSALSLFSFESFAAMDLSTYQQKAYADSQAPGRCMGNIHGPLNWRMYIDYALQNGLITTRAANWGKATGYYPVINPFENRVTLICSVGRP
;
A
#
# COMPACT_ATOMS: atom_id res chain seq x y z
N MET A 1 -4.20 54.19 9.20
CA MET A 1 -3.19 53.12 9.41
C MET A 1 -3.84 51.82 8.94
N ASN A 2 -3.60 51.41 7.69
CA ASN A 2 -4.26 50.27 7.06
C ASN A 2 -3.32 49.07 7.01
N ILE A 3 -3.69 48.02 7.74
CA ILE A 3 -2.93 46.77 7.85
C ILE A 3 -2.99 46.07 6.49
N LYS A 4 -1.82 45.91 5.86
CA LYS A 4 -1.62 45.11 4.64
C LYS A 4 -1.73 43.63 5.01
N VAL A 5 -2.95 43.09 5.05
CA VAL A 5 -3.22 41.67 5.36
C VAL A 5 -3.14 40.76 4.12
N PHE A 6 -2.97 41.32 2.93
CA PHE A 6 -3.24 40.59 1.67
C PHE A 6 -2.11 39.69 1.12
N THR A 7 -0.98 39.47 1.80
CA THR A 7 0.16 38.74 1.23
C THR A 7 0.46 37.35 1.81
N ILE A 8 -0.31 36.85 2.79
CA ILE A 8 0.05 35.59 3.48
C ILE A 8 -0.71 34.35 2.94
N VAL A 9 -1.79 34.52 2.16
CA VAL A 9 -2.67 33.39 1.80
C VAL A 9 -2.10 32.50 0.67
N SER A 10 -1.18 33.00 -0.15
CA SER A 10 -0.71 32.29 -1.35
C SER A 10 0.40 31.25 -1.10
N ALA A 11 0.97 31.19 0.11
CA ALA A 11 2.10 30.29 0.40
C ALA A 11 1.67 28.89 0.92
N LEU A 12 0.42 28.73 1.35
CA LEU A 12 -0.08 27.47 1.94
C LEU A 12 -0.49 26.43 0.90
N SER A 13 -0.65 26.80 -0.38
CA SER A 13 -1.07 25.90 -1.46
C SER A 13 0.08 25.05 -2.06
N LEU A 14 1.32 25.23 -1.61
CA LEU A 14 2.49 24.49 -2.12
C LEU A 14 2.84 23.25 -1.30
N PHE A 15 2.22 23.06 -0.13
CA PHE A 15 2.42 21.86 0.68
C PHE A 15 1.47 20.76 0.21
N SER A 16 1.86 20.06 -0.86
CA SER A 16 1.27 18.76 -1.16
C SER A 16 1.73 17.78 -0.09
N PHE A 17 0.93 17.63 0.96
CA PHE A 17 1.17 16.58 1.94
C PHE A 17 0.89 15.24 1.27
N GLU A 18 1.93 14.41 1.10
CA GLU A 18 1.71 13.00 0.83
C GLU A 18 1.05 12.42 2.09
N SER A 19 -0.28 12.29 2.05
CA SER A 19 -1.01 11.60 3.09
C SER A 19 -0.64 10.13 3.01
N PHE A 20 0.06 9.62 4.03
CA PHE A 20 0.25 8.19 4.25
C PHE A 20 -1.06 7.55 4.69
N ALA A 21 -2.06 7.56 3.80
CA ALA A 21 -3.33 6.90 4.03
C ALA A 21 -3.17 5.40 3.83
N ALA A 22 -3.79 4.61 4.71
CA ALA A 22 -3.86 3.17 4.56
C ALA A 22 -4.45 2.80 3.19
N MET A 23 -3.81 1.87 2.48
CA MET A 23 -4.28 1.41 1.17
C MET A 23 -5.66 0.76 1.32
N ASP A 24 -6.64 1.32 0.64
CA ASP A 24 -8.00 0.80 0.62
C ASP A 24 -8.10 -0.48 -0.23
N LEU A 25 -9.27 -1.13 -0.20
CA LEU A 25 -9.47 -2.38 -0.95
C LEU A 25 -9.26 -2.19 -2.47
N SER A 26 -9.76 -1.08 -3.03
CA SER A 26 -9.71 -0.85 -4.48
C SER A 26 -8.26 -0.71 -4.96
N THR A 27 -7.48 0.14 -4.27
CA THR A 27 -6.06 0.35 -4.56
C THR A 27 -5.27 -0.94 -4.36
N TYR A 28 -5.58 -1.70 -3.30
CA TYR A 28 -4.95 -2.99 -3.04
C TYR A 28 -5.20 -3.99 -4.16
N GLN A 29 -6.44 -4.12 -4.63
CA GLN A 29 -6.80 -5.00 -5.73
C GLN A 29 -6.14 -4.58 -7.05
N GLN A 30 -6.22 -3.30 -7.39
CA GLN A 30 -5.59 -2.76 -8.61
C GLN A 30 -4.09 -3.04 -8.63
N LYS A 31 -3.41 -2.80 -7.51
CA LYS A 31 -1.98 -3.06 -7.36
C LYS A 31 -1.67 -4.56 -7.44
N ALA A 32 -2.48 -5.43 -6.85
CA ALA A 32 -2.35 -6.89 -6.99
C ALA A 32 -2.42 -7.33 -8.45
N TYR A 33 -3.41 -6.84 -9.20
CA TYR A 33 -3.54 -7.16 -10.62
C TYR A 33 -2.34 -6.66 -11.43
N ALA A 34 -1.92 -5.40 -11.23
CA ALA A 34 -0.78 -4.83 -11.92
C ALA A 34 0.53 -5.58 -11.63
N ASP A 35 0.81 -5.84 -10.35
CA ASP A 35 2.03 -6.54 -9.92
C ASP A 35 2.05 -7.99 -10.42
N SER A 36 0.88 -8.61 -10.59
CA SER A 36 0.77 -9.98 -11.11
C SER A 36 0.99 -10.10 -12.63
N GLN A 37 0.86 -9.01 -13.40
CA GLN A 37 1.03 -9.02 -14.86
C GLN A 37 2.43 -8.57 -15.30
N ALA A 38 3.15 -7.88 -14.45
CA ALA A 38 4.46 -7.34 -14.78
C ALA A 38 5.58 -8.40 -14.63
N PRO A 39 6.34 -8.70 -15.70
CA PRO A 39 7.48 -9.62 -15.64
C PRO A 39 8.49 -9.19 -14.58
N GLY A 40 9.11 -10.15 -13.89
CA GLY A 40 10.10 -9.87 -12.83
C GLY A 40 9.50 -9.58 -11.45
N ARG A 41 8.22 -9.20 -11.37
CA ARG A 41 7.55 -8.95 -10.08
C ARG A 41 7.04 -10.26 -9.51
N CYS A 42 7.09 -10.38 -8.17
CA CYS A 42 6.61 -11.56 -7.43
C CYS A 42 7.30 -12.90 -7.79
N MET A 43 8.47 -12.88 -8.43
CA MET A 43 9.19 -14.10 -8.87
C MET A 43 9.91 -14.87 -7.74
N GLY A 44 9.96 -14.31 -6.53
CA GLY A 44 10.77 -14.84 -5.44
C GLY A 44 10.30 -16.18 -4.84
N ASN A 45 9.05 -16.59 -5.07
CA ASN A 45 8.52 -17.89 -4.64
C ASN A 45 7.25 -18.21 -5.43
N ILE A 46 7.26 -19.27 -6.24
CA ILE A 46 6.08 -19.73 -7.01
C ILE A 46 4.89 -20.02 -6.08
N HIS A 47 5.15 -20.45 -4.85
CA HIS A 47 4.14 -20.77 -3.82
C HIS A 47 3.98 -19.67 -2.75
N GLY A 48 4.60 -18.51 -2.94
CA GLY A 48 4.74 -17.50 -1.88
C GLY A 48 5.49 -18.02 -0.64
N PRO A 49 5.70 -17.16 0.38
CA PRO A 49 6.27 -17.57 1.66
C PRO A 49 5.23 -18.33 2.50
N LEU A 50 5.67 -19.36 3.25
CA LEU A 50 4.79 -20.16 4.12
C LEU A 50 3.99 -19.32 5.12
N ASN A 51 4.56 -18.19 5.54
CA ASN A 51 3.99 -17.24 6.49
C ASN A 51 3.38 -15.98 5.83
N TRP A 52 2.93 -16.05 4.58
CA TRP A 52 2.36 -14.91 3.84
C TRP A 52 1.27 -14.13 4.60
N ARG A 53 0.45 -14.80 5.43
CA ARG A 53 -0.57 -14.15 6.26
C ARG A 53 0.01 -13.15 7.26
N MET A 54 1.22 -13.42 7.78
CA MET A 54 1.92 -12.54 8.70
C MET A 54 2.26 -11.19 8.05
N TYR A 55 2.53 -11.16 6.74
CA TYR A 55 2.76 -9.90 6.03
C TYR A 55 1.48 -9.06 5.93
N ILE A 56 0.33 -9.71 5.77
CA ILE A 56 -0.97 -9.02 5.78
C ILE A 56 -1.26 -8.46 7.18
N ASP A 57 -1.03 -9.27 8.21
CA ASP A 57 -1.25 -8.85 9.60
C ASP A 57 -0.33 -7.68 9.98
N TYR A 58 0.95 -7.75 9.60
CA TYR A 58 1.90 -6.65 9.79
C TYR A 58 1.44 -5.39 9.06
N ALA A 59 1.05 -5.48 7.78
CA ALA A 59 0.59 -4.32 7.02
C ALA A 59 -0.66 -3.68 7.64
N LEU A 60 -1.60 -4.50 8.15
CA LEU A 60 -2.80 -4.01 8.83
C LEU A 60 -2.46 -3.32 10.16
N GLN A 61 -1.63 -3.95 10.98
CA GLN A 61 -1.22 -3.42 12.30
C GLN A 61 -0.47 -2.09 12.18
N ASN A 62 0.31 -1.92 11.11
CA ASN A 62 1.05 -0.70 10.83
C ASN A 62 0.24 0.35 10.03
N GLY A 63 -1.06 0.11 9.80
CA GLY A 63 -1.92 1.06 9.07
C GLY A 63 -1.56 1.23 7.60
N LEU A 64 -0.83 0.29 7.00
CA LEU A 64 -0.42 0.36 5.58
C LEU A 64 -1.55 -0.05 4.65
N ILE A 65 -2.48 -0.87 5.15
CA ILE A 65 -3.67 -1.32 4.43
C ILE A 65 -4.88 -1.28 5.36
N THR A 66 -6.06 -1.15 4.79
CA THR A 66 -7.33 -1.21 5.54
C THR A 66 -7.69 -2.65 5.95
N THR A 67 -8.54 -2.80 6.98
CA THR A 67 -9.09 -4.11 7.38
C THR A 67 -9.76 -4.84 6.22
N ARG A 68 -10.45 -4.10 5.34
CA ARG A 68 -11.13 -4.69 4.17
C ARG A 68 -10.13 -5.27 3.17
N ALA A 69 -9.04 -4.56 2.90
CA ALA A 69 -7.94 -5.06 2.08
C ALA A 69 -7.27 -6.30 2.70
N ALA A 70 -7.02 -6.27 4.01
CA ALA A 70 -6.45 -7.40 4.74
C ALA A 70 -7.32 -8.66 4.66
N ASN A 71 -8.62 -8.51 4.89
CA ASN A 71 -9.57 -9.64 4.82
C ASN A 71 -9.66 -10.21 3.41
N TRP A 72 -9.71 -9.34 2.38
CA TRP A 72 -9.71 -9.78 1.00
C TRP A 72 -8.43 -10.54 0.66
N GLY A 73 -7.25 -9.98 0.97
CA GLY A 73 -5.96 -10.63 0.71
C GLY A 73 -5.85 -12.02 1.35
N LYS A 74 -6.32 -12.18 2.60
CA LYS A 74 -6.40 -13.48 3.28
C LYS A 74 -7.35 -14.47 2.60
N ALA A 75 -8.47 -14.00 2.05
CA ALA A 75 -9.43 -14.84 1.36
C ALA A 75 -8.95 -15.28 -0.02
N THR A 76 -8.20 -14.42 -0.71
CA THR A 76 -7.76 -14.65 -2.10
C THR A 76 -6.32 -15.12 -2.24
N GLY A 77 -5.54 -15.13 -1.17
CA GLY A 77 -4.12 -15.49 -1.20
C GLY A 77 -3.19 -14.39 -1.73
N TYR A 78 -3.65 -13.13 -1.75
CA TYR A 78 -2.81 -11.98 -2.11
C TYR A 78 -2.23 -11.35 -0.84
N TYR A 79 -0.91 -11.15 -0.81
CA TYR A 79 -0.18 -10.61 0.33
C TYR A 79 0.73 -9.44 -0.07
N PRO A 80 0.91 -8.44 0.81
CA PRO A 80 1.81 -7.33 0.52
C PRO A 80 3.27 -7.75 0.72
N VAL A 81 4.15 -7.31 -0.17
CA VAL A 81 5.59 -7.23 0.09
C VAL A 81 5.86 -5.84 0.66
N ILE A 82 6.41 -5.80 1.86
CA ILE A 82 6.67 -4.56 2.58
C ILE A 82 8.16 -4.26 2.54
N ASN A 83 8.52 -3.04 2.17
CA ASN A 83 9.88 -2.56 2.39
C ASN A 83 10.02 -2.16 3.87
N PRO A 84 10.88 -2.83 4.67
CA PRO A 84 11.04 -2.51 6.08
C PRO A 84 11.69 -1.14 6.32
N PHE A 85 12.47 -0.60 5.36
CA PHE A 85 13.13 0.70 5.52
C PHE A 85 12.20 1.88 5.35
N GLU A 86 11.17 1.72 4.51
CA GLU A 86 10.22 2.77 4.15
C GLU A 86 8.85 2.54 4.77
N ASN A 87 8.68 1.43 5.49
CA ASN A 87 7.43 0.93 6.04
C ASN A 87 6.26 1.08 5.06
N ARG A 88 6.45 0.64 3.81
CA ARG A 88 5.45 0.78 2.74
C ARG A 88 5.28 -0.49 1.94
N VAL A 89 4.08 -0.69 1.42
CA VAL A 89 3.76 -1.80 0.51
C VAL A 89 4.38 -1.50 -0.86
N THR A 90 5.39 -2.28 -1.25
CA THR A 90 6.06 -2.13 -2.55
C THR A 90 5.41 -2.97 -3.64
N LEU A 91 4.94 -4.18 -3.30
CA LEU A 91 4.28 -5.12 -4.20
C LEU A 91 3.09 -5.77 -3.51
N ILE A 92 2.15 -6.32 -4.29
CA ILE A 92 1.17 -7.29 -3.82
C ILE A 92 1.27 -8.55 -4.67
N CYS A 93 1.60 -9.67 -4.03
CA CYS A 93 1.90 -10.94 -4.68
C CYS A 93 0.89 -12.02 -4.29
N SER A 94 0.77 -13.07 -5.12
CA SER A 94 -0.07 -14.24 -4.84
C SER A 94 0.76 -15.38 -4.26
N VAL A 95 0.19 -16.19 -3.36
CA VAL A 95 0.83 -17.39 -2.77
C VAL A 95 0.84 -18.61 -3.71
N GLY A 96 0.93 -18.34 -5.01
CA GLY A 96 0.56 -19.26 -6.07
C GLY A 96 -0.63 -18.72 -6.84
N ARG A 97 -0.50 -18.65 -8.15
CA ARG A 97 -1.65 -18.73 -9.06
C ARG A 97 -1.91 -20.22 -9.30
N PRO A 98 -3.16 -20.69 -9.44
CA PRO A 98 -3.39 -21.86 -10.29
C PRO A 98 -2.88 -21.60 -11.72
#